data_AF-A0A2N3DZ09-F1
#
_entry.id   AF-A0A2N3DZ09-F1
#
_cell.length_a   1.000
_cell.length_b   1.000
_cell.length_c   1.000
_cell.angle_alpha   90.00
_cell.angle_beta   90.00
_cell.angle_gamma   90.00
#
_symmetry.space_group_name_H-M   'P 1'
#
loop_
_entity.id
_entity.type
_entity.pdbx_description
1 polymer ?
#
loop_
_entity_poly.entity_id
_entity_poly.type
_entity_poly.pdbx_seq_one_letter_code
_entity_poly.pdbx_strand_id
1 'polypeptide(L)'
;MIYATLRYNVLKGVPWTDWPSYTLNKAFAVGSLLAIVAAVIRLARRVNGSATLLVWGGVLALAHSLLTFALLDPIYYARLFHEGKLTAAASASLTLGALLMAVMELGARQAANWSPRLREASLALIAFGTGIHAALPATSTWLDPVAWPGGLPPLTLISFVAGGVSLLVWGLSRRSLQSA
;
A
#
# COMPACT_ATOMS: atom_id res chain seq x y z
N MET A 1 -1.17 -13.01 1.57
CA MET A 1 -0.13 -14.04 1.80
C MET A 1 -0.12 -15.06 0.69
N ILE A 2 -1.16 -15.90 0.53
CA ILE A 2 -1.24 -16.95 -0.50
C ILE A 2 -0.88 -16.43 -1.90
N TYR A 3 -1.53 -15.34 -2.33
CA TYR A 3 -1.24 -14.71 -3.63
C TYR A 3 0.24 -14.32 -3.81
N ALA A 4 0.84 -13.73 -2.78
CA ALA A 4 2.25 -13.32 -2.83
C ALA A 4 3.17 -14.53 -2.91
N THR A 5 2.92 -15.57 -2.11
CA THR A 5 3.72 -16.80 -2.13
C THR A 5 3.63 -17.51 -3.48
N LEU A 6 2.42 -17.67 -4.03
CA LEU A 6 2.21 -18.24 -5.36
C LEU A 6 2.95 -17.42 -6.43
N ARG A 7 2.75 -16.09 -6.45
CA ARG A 7 3.33 -15.24 -7.48
C ARG A 7 4.86 -15.16 -7.41
N TYR A 8 5.44 -15.02 -6.22
CA TYR A 8 6.87 -14.75 -6.08
C TYR A 8 7.69 -16.03 -5.95
N ASN A 9 7.32 -16.96 -5.07
CA ASN A 9 8.14 -18.15 -4.82
C ASN A 9 7.86 -19.26 -5.86
N VAL A 10 6.58 -19.49 -6.18
CA VAL A 10 6.22 -20.57 -7.12
C VAL A 10 6.40 -20.14 -8.57
N LEU A 11 5.81 -19.01 -8.98
CA LEU A 11 5.76 -18.63 -10.39
C LEU A 11 6.96 -17.78 -10.86
N LYS A 12 7.48 -16.89 -10.00
CA LYS A 12 8.65 -16.06 -10.33
C LYS A 12 9.98 -16.73 -9.95
N GLY A 13 9.95 -17.83 -9.20
CA GLY A 13 11.14 -18.57 -8.80
C GLY A 13 12.01 -17.87 -7.75
N VAL A 14 11.44 -17.01 -6.90
CA VAL A 14 12.18 -16.41 -5.78
C VAL A 14 12.59 -17.52 -4.79
N PRO A 15 13.87 -17.60 -4.38
CA PRO A 15 14.35 -18.60 -3.42
C PRO A 15 13.49 -18.64 -2.15
N TRP A 16 13.21 -19.85 -1.66
CA TRP A 16 12.42 -20.02 -0.43
C TRP A 16 13.13 -19.47 0.81
N THR A 17 14.45 -19.35 0.79
CA THR A 17 15.25 -18.66 1.82
C THR A 17 14.86 -17.19 1.96
N ASP A 18 14.40 -16.56 0.89
CA ASP A 18 13.99 -15.15 0.90
C ASP A 18 12.51 -14.98 1.27
N TRP A 19 11.76 -16.07 1.45
CA TRP A 19 10.34 -16.01 1.77
C TRP A 19 10.04 -15.19 3.04
N PRO A 20 10.76 -15.36 4.18
CA PRO A 20 10.44 -14.67 5.43
C PRO A 20 10.65 -13.15 5.37
N SER A 21 11.56 -12.68 4.52
CA SER A 21 11.87 -11.27 4.38
C SER A 21 11.21 -10.69 3.13
N TYR A 22 11.53 -11.19 1.94
CA TYR A 22 11.12 -10.62 0.67
C TYR A 22 9.63 -10.84 0.35
N THR A 23 9.15 -12.08 0.41
CA THR A 23 7.75 -12.39 0.07
C THR A 23 6.81 -11.88 1.15
N LEU A 24 7.16 -12.05 2.42
CA LEU A 24 6.40 -11.55 3.55
C LEU A 24 6.28 -10.02 3.53
N ASN A 25 7.36 -9.29 3.23
CA ASN A 25 7.35 -7.84 3.07
C ASN A 25 6.28 -7.35 2.08
N LYS A 26 6.16 -8.02 0.93
CA LYS A 26 5.14 -7.67 -0.08
C LYS A 26 3.72 -7.94 0.38
N ALA A 27 3.53 -9.02 1.13
CA ALA A 27 2.22 -9.33 1.70
C ALA A 27 1.82 -8.35 2.79
N PHE A 28 2.77 -7.90 3.63
CA PHE A 28 2.55 -6.88 4.64
C PHE A 28 2.18 -5.53 4.01
N ALA A 29 2.90 -5.12 2.96
CA ALA A 29 2.59 -3.89 2.22
C ALA A 29 1.12 -3.87 1.74
N VAL A 30 0.69 -4.92 1.04
CA VAL A 30 -0.68 -5.01 0.52
C VAL A 30 -1.70 -5.23 1.64
N GLY A 31 -1.37 -6.05 2.64
CA GLY A 31 -2.25 -6.28 3.79
C GLY A 31 -2.54 -5.00 4.57
N SER A 32 -1.52 -4.15 4.78
CA SER A 32 -1.68 -2.84 5.38
C SER A 32 -2.66 -1.96 4.58
N LEU A 33 -2.41 -1.80 3.28
CA LEU A 33 -3.26 -1.00 2.41
C LEU A 33 -4.71 -1.50 2.42
N LEU A 34 -4.92 -2.82 2.28
CA LEU A 34 -6.27 -3.40 2.29
C LEU A 34 -6.98 -3.17 3.62
N ALA A 35 -6.28 -3.17 4.75
CA ALA A 35 -6.86 -2.84 6.05
C ALA A 35 -7.31 -1.36 6.11
N ILE A 36 -6.51 -0.43 5.58
CA ILE A 36 -6.86 0.99 5.48
C ILE A 36 -8.07 1.19 4.55
N VAL A 37 -8.07 0.56 3.37
CA VAL A 37 -9.20 0.61 2.42
C VAL A 37 -10.48 0.05 3.07
N ALA A 38 -10.39 -1.07 3.79
CA ALA A 38 -11.52 -1.62 4.51
C ALA A 38 -12.02 -0.69 5.63
N ALA A 39 -11.12 0.03 6.31
CA ALA A 39 -11.50 1.04 7.29
C ALA A 39 -12.25 2.22 6.64
N VAL A 40 -11.80 2.69 5.46
CA VAL A 40 -12.51 3.73 4.68
C VAL A 40 -13.91 3.26 4.30
N ILE A 41 -14.06 2.03 3.79
CA ILE A 41 -15.36 1.45 3.43
C ILE A 41 -16.28 1.34 4.65
N ARG A 42 -15.76 0.88 5.81
CA ARG A 42 -16.55 0.80 7.05
C ARG A 42 -17.02 2.17 7.52
N LEU A 43 -16.16 3.18 7.47
CA LEU A 43 -16.52 4.56 7.83
C LEU A 43 -17.60 5.13 6.89
N ALA A 44 -17.45 4.94 5.59
CA ALA A 44 -18.44 5.35 4.59
C ALA A 44 -19.81 4.68 4.81
N ARG A 45 -19.82 3.42 5.25
CA ARG A 45 -21.03 2.66 5.57
C ARG A 45 -21.53 2.84 7.01
N ARG A 46 -20.87 3.69 7.83
CA ARG A 46 -21.18 3.89 9.25
C ARG A 46 -21.17 2.61 10.09
N VAL A 47 -20.28 1.67 9.75
CA VAL A 47 -20.10 0.39 10.47
C VAL A 47 -18.93 0.49 11.44
N ASN A 48 -19.10 -0.07 12.64
CA ASN A 48 -18.07 -0.11 13.68
C ASN A 48 -16.86 -1.00 13.32
N GLY A 49 -15.78 -0.87 14.10
CA GLY A 49 -14.59 -1.73 13.98
C GLY A 49 -13.55 -1.25 12.96
N SER A 50 -13.57 0.03 12.57
CA SER A 50 -12.48 0.64 11.77
C SER A 50 -11.18 0.75 12.56
N ALA A 51 -11.25 1.01 13.87
CA ALA A 51 -10.07 1.17 14.74
C ALA A 51 -9.16 -0.07 14.72
N THR A 52 -9.72 -1.27 14.90
CA THR A 52 -8.94 -2.53 14.88
C THR A 52 -8.25 -2.76 13.53
N LEU A 53 -8.91 -2.41 12.42
CA LEU A 53 -8.31 -2.50 11.09
C LEU A 53 -7.13 -1.52 10.95
N LEU A 54 -7.26 -0.30 11.46
CA LEU A 54 -6.21 0.71 11.39
C LEU A 54 -5.00 0.35 12.27
N VAL A 55 -5.22 -0.24 13.46
CA VAL A 55 -4.13 -0.75 14.31
C VAL A 55 -3.31 -1.81 13.58
N TRP A 56 -3.97 -2.84 13.05
CA TRP A 56 -3.28 -3.89 12.30
C TRP A 56 -2.69 -3.36 10.98
N GLY A 57 -3.38 -2.44 10.31
CA GLY A 57 -2.86 -1.74 9.13
C GLY A 57 -1.56 -1.00 9.41
N GLY A 58 -1.49 -0.28 10.52
CA GLY A 58 -0.29 0.41 10.99
C GLY A 58 0.85 -0.54 11.33
N VAL A 59 0.57 -1.62 12.07
CA VAL A 59 1.58 -2.67 12.39
C VAL A 59 2.18 -3.27 11.13
N LEU A 60 1.34 -3.61 10.15
CA LEU A 60 1.79 -4.16 8.87
C LEU A 60 2.60 -3.15 8.04
N ALA A 61 2.22 -1.87 8.05
CA ALA A 61 2.97 -0.81 7.38
C ALA A 61 4.36 -0.60 8.01
N LEU A 62 4.43 -0.61 9.34
CA LEU A 62 5.69 -0.50 10.06
C LEU A 62 6.60 -1.69 9.76
N ALA A 63 6.09 -2.91 9.84
CA ALA A 63 6.84 -4.12 9.49
C ALA A 63 7.33 -4.09 8.04
N HIS A 64 6.47 -3.66 7.10
CA HIS A 64 6.83 -3.46 5.70
C HIS A 64 7.98 -2.45 5.53
N SER A 65 7.92 -1.32 6.23
CA SER A 65 8.93 -0.27 6.15
C SER A 65 10.28 -0.77 6.67
N LEU A 66 10.30 -1.44 7.83
CA LEU A 66 11.51 -2.00 8.43
C LEU A 66 12.14 -3.08 7.54
N LEU A 67 11.34 -4.00 7.01
CA LEU A 67 11.83 -5.03 6.07
C LEU A 67 12.33 -4.42 4.77
N THR A 68 11.69 -3.37 4.27
CA THR A 68 12.13 -2.67 3.06
C THR A 68 13.50 -2.01 3.27
N PHE A 69 13.74 -1.37 4.42
CA PHE A 69 15.05 -0.83 4.75
C PHE A 69 16.11 -1.92 4.90
N ALA A 70 15.79 -3.02 5.57
CA ALA A 70 16.72 -4.16 5.72
C ALA A 70 17.09 -4.82 4.38
N LEU A 71 16.22 -4.71 3.37
CA LEU A 71 16.41 -5.27 2.04
C LEU A 71 16.78 -4.22 0.98
N LEU A 72 17.05 -2.96 1.36
CA LEU A 72 17.26 -1.86 0.42
C LEU A 72 18.62 -1.96 -0.28
N ASP A 73 18.73 -2.91 -1.19
CA ASP A 73 19.94 -3.27 -1.90
C ASP A 73 19.61 -3.65 -3.36
N PRO A 74 20.48 -3.35 -4.34
CA PRO A 74 20.29 -3.72 -5.74
C PRO A 74 20.06 -5.22 -5.97
N ILE A 75 20.56 -6.11 -5.11
CA ILE A 75 20.34 -7.56 -5.19
C ILE A 75 18.84 -7.88 -5.08
N TYR A 76 18.11 -7.23 -4.17
CA TYR A 76 16.68 -7.47 -3.96
C TYR A 76 15.80 -6.59 -4.84
N TYR A 77 16.27 -5.37 -5.13
CA TYR A 77 15.48 -4.33 -5.77
C TYR A 77 16.19 -3.65 -6.94
N ALA A 78 16.83 -4.41 -7.82
CA ALA A 78 17.61 -3.90 -8.96
C ALA A 78 16.95 -2.72 -9.72
N ARG A 79 15.62 -2.78 -9.96
CA ARG A 79 14.87 -1.72 -10.67
C ARG A 79 14.78 -0.39 -9.92
N LEU A 80 15.01 -0.39 -8.61
CA LEU A 80 15.04 0.84 -7.82
C LEU A 80 16.35 1.59 -7.99
N PHE A 81 17.39 0.94 -8.54
CA PHE A 81 18.73 1.50 -8.64
C PHE A 81 19.18 1.68 -10.10
N HIS A 82 20.00 2.71 -10.31
CA HIS A 82 20.75 2.97 -11.53
C HIS A 82 22.14 3.45 -11.11
N GLU A 83 23.20 2.76 -11.58
CA GLU A 83 24.59 3.05 -11.22
C GLU A 83 24.82 3.11 -9.68
N GLY A 84 24.19 2.20 -8.95
CA GLY A 84 24.29 2.12 -7.48
C GLY A 84 23.52 3.19 -6.71
N LYS A 85 22.83 4.11 -7.40
CA LYS A 85 21.99 5.15 -6.78
C LYS A 85 20.52 4.86 -7.01
N LEU A 86 19.65 5.38 -6.13
CA LEU A 86 18.21 5.31 -6.35
C LEU A 86 17.82 6.07 -7.62
N THR A 87 16.95 5.47 -8.42
CA THR A 87 16.31 6.17 -9.54
C THR A 87 15.42 7.30 -9.02
N ALA A 88 15.10 8.30 -9.86
CA ALA A 88 14.19 9.37 -9.48
C ALA A 88 12.82 8.85 -9.02
N ALA A 89 12.29 7.82 -9.69
CA ALA A 89 11.03 7.18 -9.33
C ALA A 89 11.12 6.45 -7.97
N ALA A 90 12.23 5.74 -7.72
CA ALA A 90 12.45 5.08 -6.43
C ALA A 90 12.61 6.09 -5.28
N SER A 91 13.36 7.18 -5.50
CA SER A 91 13.51 8.27 -4.54
C SER A 91 12.17 8.93 -4.22
N ALA A 92 11.39 9.30 -5.24
CA ALA A 92 10.05 9.86 -5.05
C ALA A 92 9.12 8.89 -4.30
N SER A 93 9.19 7.60 -4.63
CA SER A 93 8.45 6.54 -3.95
C SER A 93 8.82 6.49 -2.46
N LEU A 94 10.10 6.40 -2.11
CA LEU A 94 10.54 6.34 -0.72
C LEU A 94 10.17 7.60 0.07
N THR A 95 10.34 8.79 -0.51
CA THR A 95 9.92 10.05 0.11
C THR A 95 8.41 10.07 0.37
N LEU A 96 7.59 9.67 -0.61
CA LEU A 96 6.15 9.59 -0.44
C LEU A 96 5.76 8.56 0.65
N GLY A 97 6.40 7.40 0.67
CA GLY A 97 6.18 6.38 1.70
C GLY A 97 6.48 6.90 3.10
N ALA A 98 7.60 7.60 3.28
CA ALA A 98 7.97 8.23 4.54
C ALA A 98 6.95 9.31 4.98
N LEU A 99 6.50 10.16 4.04
CA LEU A 99 5.48 11.17 4.33
C LEU A 99 4.14 10.53 4.74
N LEU A 100 3.71 9.47 4.05
CA LEU A 100 2.48 8.76 4.38
C LEU A 100 2.53 8.12 5.75
N MET A 101 3.67 7.52 6.12
CA MET A 101 3.90 6.99 7.47
C MET A 101 3.83 8.09 8.53
N ALA A 102 4.46 9.25 8.28
CA ALA A 102 4.40 10.39 9.20
C ALA A 102 2.97 10.93 9.37
N VAL A 103 2.21 11.06 8.28
CA VAL A 103 0.80 11.50 8.33
C VAL A 103 -0.08 10.47 9.04
N MET A 104 0.15 9.18 8.81
CA MET A 104 -0.57 8.11 9.50
C MET A 104 -0.32 8.14 11.01
N GLU A 105 0.93 8.35 11.44
CA GLU A 105 1.29 8.50 12.85
C GLU A 105 0.68 9.76 13.47
N LEU A 106 0.74 10.90 12.77
CA LEU A 106 0.07 12.12 13.20
C LEU A 106 -1.44 11.90 13.37
N GLY A 107 -2.07 11.21 12.41
CA GLY A 107 -3.46 10.81 12.46
C GLY A 107 -3.76 9.90 13.66
N ALA A 108 -2.92 8.90 13.92
CA ALA A 108 -3.09 8.01 15.07
C ALA A 108 -3.09 8.76 16.41
N ARG A 109 -2.26 9.81 16.53
CA ARG A 109 -2.18 10.64 17.75
C ARG A 109 -3.28 11.69 17.87
N GLN A 110 -3.69 12.28 16.75
CA GLN A 110 -4.53 13.48 16.73
C GLN A 110 -5.95 13.26 16.20
N ALA A 111 -6.31 12.06 15.75
CA ALA A 111 -7.61 11.79 15.13
C ALA A 111 -8.80 12.18 16.02
N ALA A 112 -8.69 12.09 17.34
CA ALA A 112 -9.74 12.51 18.25
C ALA A 112 -10.08 14.00 18.14
N ASN A 113 -9.08 14.83 17.79
CA ASN A 113 -9.20 16.27 17.62
C ASN A 113 -9.65 16.66 16.20
N TRP A 114 -9.76 15.69 15.29
CA TRP A 114 -10.13 15.94 13.90
C TRP A 114 -11.64 15.77 13.69
N SER A 115 -12.20 16.67 12.89
CA SER A 115 -13.58 16.49 12.42
C SER A 115 -13.72 15.12 11.73
N PRO A 116 -14.89 14.46 11.83
CA PRO A 116 -15.13 13.18 11.13
C PRO A 116 -14.79 13.26 9.64
N ARG A 117 -15.12 14.39 9.00
CA ARG A 117 -14.83 14.65 7.59
C ARG A 117 -13.34 14.65 7.28
N LEU A 118 -12.52 15.28 8.13
CA LEU A 118 -11.07 15.30 7.96
C LEU A 118 -10.49 13.90 8.15
N ARG A 119 -10.94 13.14 9.16
CA ARG A 119 -10.50 11.76 9.37
C ARG A 119 -10.77 10.87 8.15
N GLU A 120 -12.00 10.90 7.64
CA GLU A 120 -12.39 10.13 6.47
C GLU A 120 -11.58 10.52 5.22
N ALA A 121 -11.41 11.82 4.98
CA ALA A 121 -10.61 12.32 3.87
C ALA A 121 -9.15 11.92 3.97
N SER A 122 -8.53 12.09 5.14
CA SER A 122 -7.15 11.72 5.39
C SER A 122 -6.92 10.24 5.15
N LEU A 123 -7.82 9.35 5.62
CA LEU A 123 -7.68 7.91 5.39
C LEU A 123 -7.79 7.54 3.90
N ALA A 124 -8.73 8.14 3.17
CA ALA A 124 -8.85 7.91 1.72
C ALA A 124 -7.60 8.39 0.97
N LEU A 125 -7.07 9.56 1.33
CA LEU A 125 -5.86 10.11 0.74
C LEU A 125 -4.61 9.29 1.09
N ILE A 126 -4.50 8.79 2.33
CA ILE A 126 -3.39 7.90 2.73
C ILE A 126 -3.44 6.59 1.92
N ALA A 127 -4.61 5.98 1.79
CA ALA A 127 -4.77 4.75 1.01
C ALA A 127 -4.43 4.97 -0.47
N PHE A 128 -4.94 6.05 -1.08
CA PHE A 128 -4.60 6.38 -2.46
C PHE A 128 -3.12 6.72 -2.64
N GLY A 129 -2.55 7.53 -1.75
CA GLY A 129 -1.12 7.86 -1.74
C GLY A 129 -0.24 6.62 -1.60
N THR A 130 -0.66 5.64 -0.80
CA THR A 130 0.03 4.35 -0.67
C THR A 130 -0.02 3.55 -1.99
N GLY A 131 -1.14 3.62 -2.70
CA GLY A 131 -1.26 3.10 -4.07
C GLY A 131 -0.29 3.77 -5.04
N ILE A 132 -0.17 5.10 -4.99
CA ILE A 132 0.80 5.86 -5.79
C ILE A 132 2.24 5.49 -5.44
N HIS A 133 2.57 5.40 -4.15
CA HIS A 133 3.87 4.94 -3.66
C HIS A 133 4.24 3.58 -4.28
N ALA A 134 3.32 2.61 -4.27
CA ALA A 134 3.54 1.32 -4.90
C ALA A 134 3.67 1.39 -6.43
N ALA A 135 2.98 2.35 -7.07
CA ALA A 135 2.94 2.52 -8.52
C ALA A 135 4.23 3.11 -9.10
N LEU A 136 4.79 4.13 -8.44
CA LEU A 136 5.92 4.92 -8.94
C LEU A 136 7.08 4.09 -9.52
N PRO A 137 7.61 3.05 -8.83
CA PRO A 137 8.71 2.25 -9.37
C PRO A 137 8.28 1.13 -10.32
N ALA A 138 6.98 0.98 -10.61
CA ALA A 138 6.44 -0.24 -11.22
C ALA A 138 5.55 -0.03 -12.46
N THR A 139 5.25 1.22 -12.86
CA THR A 139 4.33 1.52 -13.96
C THR A 139 4.70 0.83 -15.28
N SER A 140 6.00 0.76 -15.60
CA SER A 140 6.49 0.09 -16.81
C SER A 140 6.17 -1.41 -16.88
N THR A 141 5.81 -2.02 -15.75
CA THR A 141 5.53 -3.47 -15.63
C THR A 141 4.05 -3.81 -15.78
N TRP A 142 3.18 -2.79 -15.82
CA TRP A 142 1.74 -2.99 -15.81
C TRP A 142 1.17 -3.26 -17.19
N LEU A 143 1.80 -2.74 -18.24
CA LEU A 143 1.26 -2.79 -19.60
C LEU A 143 1.78 -3.99 -20.41
N ASP A 144 2.44 -4.94 -19.75
CA ASP A 144 2.90 -6.19 -20.36
C ASP A 144 2.38 -7.39 -19.55
N PRO A 145 1.13 -7.83 -19.80
CA PRO A 145 0.55 -8.99 -19.12
C PRO A 145 1.30 -10.30 -19.42
N VAL A 146 1.99 -10.39 -20.56
CA VAL A 146 2.75 -11.60 -20.93
C VAL A 146 3.96 -11.76 -20.02
N ALA A 147 4.56 -10.66 -19.56
CA ALA A 147 5.66 -10.68 -18.58
C ALA A 147 5.19 -10.94 -17.12
N TRP A 148 3.89 -11.12 -16.87
CA TRP A 148 3.41 -11.39 -15.51
C TRP A 148 3.64 -12.86 -15.12
N PRO A 149 4.29 -13.14 -13.98
CA PRO A 149 4.50 -14.52 -13.51
C PRO A 149 3.17 -15.27 -13.40
N GLY A 150 2.98 -16.29 -14.25
CA GLY A 150 1.73 -17.07 -14.37
C GLY A 150 0.49 -16.24 -14.73
N GLY A 151 0.66 -15.10 -15.43
CA GLY A 151 -0.44 -14.19 -15.77
C GLY A 151 -1.01 -13.42 -14.57
N LEU A 152 -0.37 -13.49 -13.39
CA LEU A 152 -0.85 -12.85 -12.18
C LEU A 152 -0.46 -11.36 -12.11
N PRO A 153 -1.42 -10.42 -11.98
CA PRO A 153 -1.14 -9.00 -11.95
C PRO A 153 -0.11 -8.61 -10.86
N PRO A 154 0.76 -7.61 -11.12
CA PRO A 154 1.66 -7.10 -10.10
C PRO A 154 0.91 -6.62 -8.86
N LEU A 155 1.45 -6.92 -7.67
CA LEU A 155 0.88 -6.41 -6.42
C LEU A 155 0.84 -4.87 -6.40
N THR A 156 1.76 -4.21 -7.09
CA THR A 156 1.77 -2.75 -7.20
C THR A 156 0.57 -2.20 -7.98
N LEU A 157 0.13 -2.90 -9.03
CA LEU A 157 -1.10 -2.58 -9.76
C LEU A 157 -2.33 -2.79 -8.87
N ILE A 158 -2.39 -3.93 -8.18
CA ILE A 158 -3.47 -4.22 -7.22
C ILE A 158 -3.55 -3.13 -6.14
N SER A 159 -2.41 -2.71 -5.59
CA SER A 159 -2.34 -1.63 -4.61
C SER A 159 -2.83 -0.30 -5.17
N PHE A 160 -2.42 0.06 -6.39
CA PHE A 160 -2.86 1.30 -7.03
C PHE A 160 -4.38 1.33 -7.22
N VAL A 161 -4.96 0.24 -7.73
CA VAL A 161 -6.42 0.09 -7.90
C VAL A 161 -7.14 0.14 -6.55
N ALA A 162 -6.66 -0.58 -5.54
CA ALA A 162 -7.26 -0.59 -4.20
C ALA A 162 -7.24 0.82 -3.55
N GLY A 163 -6.13 1.55 -3.70
CA GLY A 163 -6.05 2.95 -3.31
C GLY A 163 -7.08 3.82 -4.04
N GLY A 164 -7.20 3.66 -5.36
CA GLY A 164 -8.22 4.36 -6.18
C GLY A 164 -9.65 4.09 -5.72
N VAL A 165 -9.97 2.84 -5.36
CA VAL A 165 -11.28 2.46 -4.80
C VAL A 165 -11.59 3.23 -3.52
N SER A 166 -10.62 3.41 -2.60
CA SER A 166 -10.87 4.18 -1.38
C SER A 166 -11.27 5.63 -1.65
N LEU A 167 -10.63 6.28 -2.63
CA LEU A 167 -10.94 7.65 -3.02
C LEU A 167 -12.35 7.74 -3.65
N LEU A 168 -12.69 6.77 -4.49
CA LEU A 168 -14.03 6.65 -5.09
C LEU A 168 -15.10 6.48 -4.02
N VAL A 169 -14.91 5.54 -3.08
CA VAL A 169 -15.86 5.27 -1.98
C VAL A 169 -16.10 6.52 -1.15
N TRP A 170 -15.03 7.24 -0.77
CA TRP A 170 -15.14 8.50 -0.04
C TRP A 170 -15.85 9.60 -0.86
N GLY A 171 -15.59 9.69 -2.16
CA GLY A 171 -16.28 10.63 -3.04
C GLY A 171 -17.78 10.36 -3.14
N LEU A 172 -18.17 9.08 -3.24
CA LEU A 172 -19.57 8.67 -3.32
C LEU A 172 -20.32 8.88 -2.01
N SER A 173 -19.70 8.59 -0.85
CA SER A 173 -20.32 8.79 0.46
C SER A 173 -20.61 10.26 0.79
N ARG A 174 -19.95 11.21 0.10
CA ARG A 174 -20.23 12.63 0.22
C ARG A 174 -21.50 13.05 -0.52
N ARG A 175 -21.72 12.47 -1.71
CA ARG A 175 -22.88 12.84 -2.54
C ARG A 175 -24.19 12.41 -1.89
N SER A 176 -24.23 11.24 -1.26
CA SER A 176 -25.41 10.75 -0.55
C SER A 176 -25.85 11.61 0.65
N LEU A 177 -24.92 12.38 1.24
CA LEU A 177 -25.21 13.29 2.35
C LEU A 177 -25.72 14.67 1.90
N GLN A 178 -25.58 15.00 0.61
CA GLN A 178 -26.07 16.28 0.05
C GLN A 178 -27.47 16.14 -0.57
N SER A 179 -27.92 14.90 -0.82
CA SER A 179 -29.22 14.57 -1.41
C SER A 179 -30.27 14.14 -0.39
N ALA A 180 -29.93 14.14 0.91
CA ALA A 180 -30.80 13.78 2.04
C ALA A 180 -30.99 15.01 2.94
#